data_AF-A0A3Q3WCG9-F1
#
_entry.id   AF-A0A3Q3WCG9-F1
#
_cell.length_a   1.000
_cell.length_b   1.000
_cell.length_c   1.000
_cell.angle_alpha   90.00
_cell.angle_beta   90.00
_cell.angle_gamma   90.00
#
_symmetry.space_group_name_H-M   'P 1'
#
loop_
_entity.id
_entity.type
_entity.pdbx_description
1 polymer ?
#
loop_
_entity_poly.entity_id
_entity_poly.type
_entity_poly.pdbx_seq_one_letter_code
_entity_poly.pdbx_strand_id
1 'polypeptide(L)'
;LISKPRNCHRVVVLGAPKVGKTNILRRFLGREFEENYEPTTEDFHRKLFHIGGEAFQMDLLDAAGERNYPAKRRLSILTGDIFLLVFSLDDRDSFDEVRELLDEIRAAKAKLLKPKYCPRVPAVICGNKADLRAGRAVSCAQVTDALGEDVTFFETSAKHGDGLDGAFRALASLGGLPDETSPSRHQLVSIVTYQSLCVGQRGRTGSRARGLRAPCAAVDPLARRPSFSSDLRMVLRSSTEHKKPERCQIQ
;
A
#
# COMPACT_ATOMS: atom_id res chain seq x y z
N LEU A 1 24.42 -3.31 -8.31
CA LEU A 1 23.17 -4.12 -8.25
C LEU A 1 22.37 -3.62 -7.06
N ILE A 2 21.21 -2.99 -7.24
CA ILE A 2 20.32 -2.66 -6.10
C ILE A 2 19.04 -3.46 -6.35
N SER A 3 19.01 -4.69 -5.85
CA SER A 3 17.77 -5.46 -5.71
C SER A 3 16.92 -4.82 -4.62
N LYS A 4 15.60 -4.87 -4.78
CA LYS A 4 14.66 -4.42 -3.75
C LYS A 4 14.91 -5.25 -2.46
N PRO A 5 15.01 -4.63 -1.28
CA PRO A 5 15.24 -5.38 -0.05
C PRO A 5 14.05 -6.33 0.19
N ARG A 6 14.33 -7.54 0.69
CA ARG A 6 13.32 -8.61 0.83
C ARG A 6 12.13 -8.22 1.73
N ASN A 7 12.34 -7.30 2.67
CA ASN A 7 11.33 -6.89 3.66
C ASN A 7 10.77 -5.47 3.39
N CYS A 8 10.87 -4.99 2.15
CA CYS A 8 10.37 -3.67 1.76
C CYS A 8 9.23 -3.80 0.76
N HIS A 9 8.03 -3.38 1.15
CA HIS A 9 6.84 -3.43 0.31
C HIS A 9 6.28 -2.04 0.07
N ARG A 10 5.82 -1.78 -1.15
CA ARG A 10 5.14 -0.57 -1.57
C ARG A 10 3.65 -0.85 -1.70
N VAL A 11 2.85 -0.20 -0.85
CA VAL A 11 1.40 -0.19 -0.94
C VAL A 11 0.98 1.04 -1.72
N VAL A 12 0.17 0.85 -2.77
CA VAL A 12 -0.39 1.95 -3.55
C VAL A 12 -1.88 2.06 -3.25
N VAL A 13 -2.33 3.24 -2.83
CA VAL A 13 -3.73 3.51 -2.49
C VAL A 13 -4.41 4.26 -3.63
N LEU A 14 -5.49 3.70 -4.15
CA LEU A 14 -6.21 4.22 -5.32
C LEU A 14 -7.72 4.27 -5.06
N GLY A 15 -8.42 5.10 -5.84
CA GLY A 15 -9.86 5.32 -5.73
C GLY A 15 -10.23 6.77 -5.96
N ALA A 16 -11.53 7.05 -6.10
CA ALA A 16 -12.04 8.38 -6.41
C ALA A 16 -11.67 9.44 -5.33
N PRO A 17 -11.73 10.74 -5.64
CA PRO A 17 -11.56 11.80 -4.64
C PRO A 17 -12.57 11.68 -3.49
N LYS A 18 -12.25 12.18 -2.30
CA LYS A 18 -13.15 12.24 -1.12
C LYS A 18 -13.70 10.91 -0.58
N VAL A 19 -13.28 9.76 -1.10
CA VAL A 19 -13.66 8.43 -0.57
C VAL A 19 -12.98 8.10 0.77
N GLY A 20 -11.96 8.87 1.17
CA GLY A 20 -11.30 8.72 2.49
C GLY A 20 -9.95 7.98 2.50
N LYS A 21 -9.27 7.83 1.35
CA LYS A 21 -7.94 7.22 1.22
C LYS A 21 -6.93 7.73 2.26
N THR A 22 -6.75 9.04 2.32
CA THR A 22 -5.80 9.70 3.24
C THR A 22 -6.15 9.44 4.69
N ASN A 23 -7.44 9.46 5.05
CA ASN A 23 -7.88 9.18 6.42
C ASN A 23 -7.66 7.70 6.82
N ILE A 24 -7.83 6.75 5.90
CA ILE A 24 -7.45 5.34 6.14
C ILE A 24 -5.94 5.23 6.39
N LEU A 25 -5.11 5.89 5.56
CA LEU A 25 -3.66 5.91 5.74
C LEU A 25 -3.24 6.57 7.06
N ARG A 26 -3.90 7.66 7.46
CA ARG A 26 -3.66 8.31 8.77
C ARG A 26 -3.89 7.33 9.91
N ARG A 27 -5.00 6.59 9.91
CA ARG A 27 -5.28 5.54 10.89
C ARG A 27 -4.19 4.46 10.89
N PHE A 28 -3.74 4.02 9.72
CA PHE A 28 -2.64 3.08 9.61
C PHE A 28 -1.33 3.63 10.22
N LEU A 29 -1.05 4.91 10.04
CA LEU A 29 0.12 5.60 10.58
C LEU A 29 -0.01 5.94 12.08
N GLY A 30 -1.13 5.61 12.72
CA GLY A 30 -1.44 5.94 14.12
C GLY A 30 -1.75 7.42 14.35
N ARG A 31 -2.24 8.10 13.32
CA ARG A 31 -2.74 9.47 13.39
C ARG A 31 -4.26 9.47 13.48
N GLU A 32 -4.80 10.53 14.06
CA GLU A 32 -6.24 10.72 14.18
C GLU A 32 -6.89 11.05 12.84
N PHE A 33 -8.19 10.75 12.75
CA PHE A 33 -9.04 11.14 11.64
C PHE A 33 -9.11 12.67 11.55
N GLU A 34 -9.13 13.18 10.32
CA GLU A 34 -9.28 14.60 10.03
C GLU A 34 -10.53 14.85 9.19
N GLU A 35 -11.41 15.70 9.69
CA GLU A 35 -12.70 15.99 9.05
C GLU A 35 -12.58 16.98 7.89
N ASN A 36 -11.63 17.91 7.97
CA ASN A 36 -11.37 18.88 6.94
C ASN A 36 -10.73 18.21 5.72
N TYR A 37 -11.36 18.37 4.55
CA TYR A 37 -10.86 17.81 3.31
C TYR A 37 -10.01 18.83 2.56
N GLU A 38 -8.72 18.54 2.48
CA GLU A 38 -7.81 19.16 1.51
C GLU A 38 -7.53 18.17 0.36
N PRO A 39 -7.73 18.56 -0.92
CA PRO A 39 -7.43 17.70 -2.05
C PRO A 39 -5.97 17.23 -2.05
N THR A 40 -5.77 15.92 -1.89
CA THR A 40 -4.44 15.31 -1.94
C THR A 40 -3.93 15.32 -3.38
N THR A 41 -2.79 15.98 -3.62
CA THR A 41 -2.08 15.84 -4.90
C THR A 41 -1.40 14.48 -4.96
N GLU A 42 -0.49 14.24 -4.03
CA GLU A 42 0.19 12.97 -3.86
C GLU A 42 0.90 13.03 -2.51
N ASP A 43 0.84 11.94 -1.74
CA ASP A 43 1.60 11.84 -0.50
C ASP A 43 2.34 10.50 -0.41
N PHE A 44 3.46 10.51 0.30
CA PHE A 44 4.30 9.34 0.47
C PHE A 44 4.72 9.21 1.93
N HIS A 45 4.45 8.05 2.49
CA HIS A 45 4.83 7.73 3.86
C HIS A 45 5.68 6.48 3.89
N ARG A 46 6.55 6.40 4.90
CA ARG A 46 7.31 5.19 5.19
C ARG A 46 7.08 4.80 6.63
N LYS A 47 6.53 3.61 6.82
CA LYS A 47 6.38 2.99 8.15
C LYS A 47 7.37 1.84 8.27
N LEU A 48 8.17 1.89 9.31
CA LEU A 48 9.22 0.93 9.64
C LEU A 48 8.73 0.07 10.80
N PHE A 49 8.99 -1.23 10.76
CA PHE A 49 8.59 -2.18 11.79
C PHE A 49 9.79 -2.98 12.27
N HIS A 50 9.80 -3.31 13.55
CA HIS A 50 10.72 -4.28 14.14
C HIS A 50 9.89 -5.38 14.79
N ILE A 51 9.90 -6.56 14.17
CA ILE A 51 9.04 -7.70 14.52
C ILE A 51 9.90 -8.95 14.55
N GLY A 52 9.89 -9.69 15.66
CA GLY A 52 10.65 -10.93 15.78
C GLY A 52 12.17 -10.79 15.61
N GLY A 53 12.73 -9.59 15.81
CA GLY A 53 14.14 -9.30 15.58
C GLY A 53 14.49 -8.92 14.14
N GLU A 54 13.51 -8.89 13.23
CA GLU A 54 13.69 -8.47 11.84
C GLU A 54 13.12 -7.07 11.61
N ALA A 55 13.71 -6.35 10.65
CA ALA A 55 13.22 -5.05 10.20
C ALA A 55 12.37 -5.21 8.94
N PHE A 56 11.21 -4.57 8.93
CA PHE A 56 10.32 -4.48 7.77
C PHE A 56 10.02 -3.01 7.44
N GLN A 57 9.72 -2.75 6.18
CA GLN A 57 9.39 -1.42 5.69
C GLN A 57 8.15 -1.49 4.80
N MET A 58 7.21 -0.61 5.07
CA MET A 58 6.07 -0.34 4.19
C MET A 58 6.15 1.10 3.70
N ASP A 59 6.32 1.24 2.39
CA ASP A 59 6.21 2.51 1.68
C ASP A 59 4.75 2.65 1.21
N LEU A 60 4.07 3.70 1.64
CA LEU A 60 2.66 3.96 1.34
C LEU A 60 2.58 5.13 0.37
N LEU A 61 1.96 4.92 -0.79
CA LEU A 61 1.74 5.95 -1.80
C LEU A 61 0.24 6.29 -1.89
N ASP A 62 -0.14 7.49 -1.45
CA ASP A 62 -1.48 8.06 -1.67
C ASP A 62 -1.51 8.73 -3.04
N ALA A 63 -1.95 7.98 -4.06
CA ALA A 63 -1.88 8.38 -5.46
C ALA A 63 -3.13 9.15 -5.95
N ALA A 64 -3.80 9.90 -5.07
CA ALA A 64 -5.05 10.58 -5.37
C ALA A 64 -4.99 11.48 -6.63
N GLY A 65 -3.90 12.23 -6.82
CA GLY A 65 -3.73 13.10 -7.99
C GLY A 65 -3.29 12.38 -9.26
N GLU A 66 -2.87 11.11 -9.20
CA GLU A 66 -2.49 10.34 -10.40
C GLU A 66 -3.69 9.96 -11.27
N ARG A 67 -4.91 10.09 -10.75
CA ARG A 67 -6.16 9.88 -11.51
C ARG A 67 -6.18 10.62 -12.85
N ASN A 68 -5.70 11.86 -12.86
CA ASN A 68 -5.67 12.72 -14.05
C ASN A 68 -4.40 12.52 -14.91
N TYR A 69 -3.49 11.64 -14.51
CA TYR A 69 -2.21 11.39 -15.19
C TYR A 69 -2.00 9.89 -15.42
N PRO A 70 -2.63 9.28 -16.46
CA PRO A 70 -2.62 7.83 -16.68
C PRO A 70 -1.22 7.21 -16.73
N ALA A 71 -0.22 7.92 -17.29
CA ALA A 71 1.15 7.43 -17.33
C ALA A 71 1.80 7.30 -15.93
N LYS A 72 1.52 8.25 -15.02
CA LYS A 72 1.99 8.19 -13.63
C LYS A 72 1.30 7.06 -12.88
N ARG A 73 -0.03 6.97 -13.00
CA ARG A 73 -0.85 5.89 -12.41
C ARG A 73 -0.33 4.51 -12.82
N ARG A 74 -0.09 4.32 -14.12
CA ARG A 74 0.46 3.07 -14.65
C ARG A 74 1.83 2.75 -14.07
N LEU A 75 2.70 3.74 -13.89
CA LEU A 75 4.01 3.52 -13.26
C LEU A 75 3.88 3.12 -11.78
N SER A 76 2.96 3.74 -11.04
CA SER A 76 2.64 3.37 -9.66
C SER A 76 2.10 1.95 -9.57
N ILE A 77 1.20 1.55 -10.50
CA ILE A 77 0.71 0.17 -10.59
C ILE A 77 1.85 -0.82 -10.88
N LEU A 78 2.77 -0.48 -11.79
CA LEU A 78 3.87 -1.36 -12.13
C LEU A 78 4.86 -1.51 -10.96
N THR A 79 5.13 -0.43 -10.21
CA THR A 79 6.09 -0.42 -9.09
C THR A 79 5.52 -0.82 -7.72
N GLY A 80 4.21 -0.75 -7.53
CA GLY A 80 3.52 -1.17 -6.30
C GLY A 80 3.53 -2.68 -6.13
N ASP A 81 3.68 -3.18 -4.91
CA ASP A 81 3.59 -4.63 -4.63
C ASP A 81 2.17 -5.03 -4.25
N ILE A 82 1.48 -4.15 -3.52
CA ILE A 82 0.16 -4.40 -2.93
C ILE A 82 -0.70 -3.16 -3.17
N PHE A 83 -2.01 -3.35 -3.35
CA PHE A 83 -2.95 -2.29 -3.67
C PHE A 83 -4.06 -2.21 -2.62
N LEU A 84 -4.39 -0.99 -2.23
CA LEU A 84 -5.58 -0.70 -1.44
C LEU A 84 -6.52 0.13 -2.32
N LEU A 85 -7.61 -0.47 -2.77
CA LEU A 85 -8.63 0.20 -3.55
C LEU A 85 -9.73 0.68 -2.62
N VAL A 86 -10.06 1.97 -2.65
CA VAL A 86 -11.03 2.56 -1.74
C VAL A 86 -12.14 3.21 -2.54
N PHE A 87 -13.38 2.83 -2.24
CA PHE A 87 -14.57 3.54 -2.69
C PHE A 87 -15.40 3.95 -1.48
N SER A 88 -16.43 4.76 -1.70
CA SER A 88 -17.35 5.21 -0.66
C SER A 88 -18.67 4.46 -0.76
N LEU A 89 -19.18 3.92 0.33
CA LEU A 89 -20.45 3.15 0.32
C LEU A 89 -21.67 4.02 -0.03
N ASP A 90 -21.55 5.35 0.10
CA ASP A 90 -22.52 6.38 -0.28
C ASP A 90 -22.34 6.92 -1.71
N ASP A 91 -21.38 6.41 -2.49
CA ASP A 91 -21.08 6.90 -3.84
C ASP A 91 -20.86 5.73 -4.82
N ARG A 92 -21.86 5.48 -5.67
CA ARG A 92 -21.82 4.41 -6.66
C ARG A 92 -20.75 4.62 -7.73
N ASP A 93 -20.54 5.86 -8.17
CA ASP A 93 -19.55 6.16 -9.21
C ASP A 93 -18.13 5.85 -8.71
N SER A 94 -17.87 6.11 -7.42
CA SER A 94 -16.60 5.73 -6.80
C SER A 94 -16.34 4.22 -6.79
N PHE A 95 -17.41 3.40 -6.71
CA PHE A 95 -17.31 1.94 -6.80
C PHE A 95 -17.00 1.49 -8.23
N ASP A 96 -17.64 2.08 -9.24
CA ASP A 96 -17.35 1.77 -10.63
C ASP A 96 -15.91 2.14 -11.02
N GLU A 97 -15.38 3.25 -10.50
CA GLU A 97 -13.95 3.59 -10.66
C GLU A 97 -13.02 2.53 -10.03
N VAL A 98 -13.37 1.97 -8.87
CA VAL A 98 -12.59 0.87 -8.25
C VAL A 98 -12.61 -0.40 -9.11
N ARG A 99 -13.71 -0.71 -9.79
CA ARG A 99 -13.80 -1.86 -10.71
C ARG A 99 -12.82 -1.70 -11.87
N GLU A 100 -12.81 -0.54 -12.51
CA GLU A 100 -11.90 -0.22 -13.61
C GLU A 100 -10.43 -0.27 -13.15
N LEU A 101 -10.12 0.28 -11.98
CA LEU A 101 -8.77 0.24 -11.40
C LEU A 101 -8.31 -1.19 -11.11
N LEU A 102 -9.20 -2.05 -10.60
CA LEU A 102 -8.89 -3.45 -10.35
C LEU A 102 -8.52 -4.19 -11.64
N ASP A 103 -9.26 -3.95 -12.72
CA ASP A 103 -8.97 -4.55 -14.03
C ASP A 103 -7.67 -4.00 -14.64
N GLU A 104 -7.37 -2.71 -14.47
CA GLU A 104 -6.08 -2.13 -14.86
C GLU A 104 -4.91 -2.80 -14.12
N ILE A 105 -5.04 -3.01 -12.81
CA ILE A 105 -4.03 -3.71 -11.99
C ILE A 105 -3.88 -5.16 -12.43
N ARG A 106 -4.98 -5.88 -12.65
CA ARG A 106 -4.98 -7.27 -13.17
C ARG A 106 -4.19 -7.35 -14.47
N ALA A 107 -4.53 -6.51 -15.43
CA ALA A 107 -3.89 -6.47 -16.74
C ALA A 107 -2.39 -6.11 -16.67
N ALA A 108 -2.02 -5.19 -15.77
CA ALA A 108 -0.63 -4.79 -15.57
C ALA A 108 0.21 -5.87 -14.88
N LYS A 109 -0.33 -6.51 -13.84
CA LYS A 109 0.37 -7.53 -13.03
C LYS A 109 0.43 -8.89 -13.70
N ALA A 110 -0.58 -9.28 -14.48
CA ALA A 110 -0.56 -10.53 -15.24
C ALA A 110 0.65 -10.64 -16.20
N LYS A 111 1.14 -9.50 -16.73
CA LYS A 111 2.32 -9.45 -17.60
C LYS A 111 3.65 -9.68 -16.87
N LEU A 112 3.66 -9.53 -15.55
CA LEU A 112 4.87 -9.60 -14.72
C LEU A 112 4.93 -10.86 -13.84
N LEU A 113 3.76 -11.40 -13.45
CA LEU A 113 3.68 -12.59 -12.63
C LEU A 113 3.95 -13.83 -13.49
N LYS A 114 5.00 -14.59 -13.14
CA LYS A 114 5.26 -15.89 -13.76
C LYS A 114 4.12 -16.87 -13.37
N PRO A 115 3.64 -17.73 -14.28
CA PRO A 115 2.50 -18.63 -14.04
C PRO A 115 2.65 -19.63 -12.88
N LYS A 116 3.79 -19.69 -12.19
CA LYS A 116 4.06 -20.57 -11.04
C LYS A 116 3.66 -20.00 -9.68
N TYR A 117 3.35 -18.71 -9.57
CA TYR A 117 2.94 -18.09 -8.30
C TYR A 117 1.52 -17.55 -8.43
N CYS A 118 0.71 -17.85 -7.41
CA CYS A 118 -0.73 -17.61 -7.28
C CYS A 118 -1.31 -16.48 -8.16
N PRO A 119 -2.36 -16.72 -8.97
CA PRO A 119 -2.93 -15.73 -9.89
C PRO A 119 -3.71 -14.60 -9.19
N ARG A 120 -3.71 -14.55 -7.85
CA ARG A 120 -4.48 -13.58 -7.08
C ARG A 120 -3.81 -12.21 -7.14
N VAL A 121 -4.60 -11.22 -7.53
CA VAL A 121 -4.20 -9.82 -7.52
C VAL A 121 -3.89 -9.42 -6.08
N PRO A 122 -2.75 -8.78 -5.78
CA PRO A 122 -2.42 -8.36 -4.43
C PRO A 122 -3.19 -7.07 -4.08
N ALA A 123 -4.54 -7.14 -4.07
CA ALA A 123 -5.42 -6.00 -3.80
C ALA A 123 -6.40 -6.30 -2.66
N VAL A 124 -6.54 -5.34 -1.75
CA VAL A 124 -7.63 -5.27 -0.77
C VAL A 124 -8.56 -4.13 -1.18
N ILE A 125 -9.86 -4.36 -1.07
CA ILE A 125 -10.88 -3.36 -1.40
C ILE A 125 -11.59 -2.93 -0.13
N CYS A 126 -11.70 -1.61 0.05
CA CYS A 126 -12.41 -1.00 1.16
C CYS A 126 -13.60 -0.19 0.66
N GLY A 127 -14.80 -0.58 1.08
CA GLY A 127 -16.00 0.24 1.02
C GLY A 127 -16.02 1.12 2.26
N ASN A 128 -15.53 2.35 2.15
CA ASN A 128 -15.39 3.26 3.28
C ASN A 128 -16.70 4.02 3.57
N LYS A 129 -16.73 4.72 4.71
CA LYS A 129 -17.87 5.47 5.24
C LYS A 129 -19.07 4.59 5.60
N ALA A 130 -18.81 3.39 6.13
CA ALA A 130 -19.85 2.48 6.61
C ALA A 130 -20.72 3.08 7.74
N ASP A 131 -20.24 4.14 8.39
CA ASP A 131 -20.99 4.93 9.36
C ASP A 131 -22.15 5.73 8.74
N LEU A 132 -22.11 6.05 7.45
CA LEU A 132 -23.16 6.79 6.74
C LEU A 132 -24.28 5.86 6.24
N ARG A 133 -24.96 5.19 7.17
CA ARG A 133 -25.98 4.16 6.84
C ARG A 133 -27.13 4.67 5.97
N ALA A 134 -27.61 5.89 6.22
CA ALA A 134 -28.77 6.45 5.52
C ALA A 134 -28.48 6.83 4.05
N GLY A 135 -27.22 7.08 3.69
CA GLY A 135 -26.81 7.48 2.35
C GLY A 135 -26.25 6.33 1.50
N ARG A 136 -26.38 5.07 1.95
CA ARG A 136 -25.75 3.93 1.28
C ARG A 136 -26.29 3.74 -0.15
N ALA A 137 -25.37 3.76 -1.12
CA ALA A 137 -25.62 3.51 -2.54
C ALA A 137 -25.13 2.12 -2.99
N VAL A 138 -24.19 1.50 -2.25
CA VAL A 138 -23.59 0.21 -2.61
C VAL A 138 -23.73 -0.79 -1.45
N SER A 139 -24.30 -1.95 -1.75
CA SER A 139 -24.44 -3.08 -0.81
C SER A 139 -23.30 -4.08 -0.95
N CYS A 140 -23.01 -4.84 0.12
CA CYS A 140 -22.02 -5.91 0.10
C CYS A 140 -22.32 -6.95 -1.00
N ALA A 141 -23.58 -7.31 -1.21
CA ALA A 141 -24.00 -8.24 -2.26
C ALA A 141 -23.61 -7.75 -3.67
N GLN A 142 -23.80 -6.46 -3.96
CA GLN A 142 -23.40 -5.88 -5.25
C GLN A 142 -21.87 -5.90 -5.45
N VAL A 143 -21.10 -5.76 -4.37
CA VAL A 143 -19.64 -5.85 -4.44
C VAL A 143 -19.20 -7.27 -4.78
N THR A 144 -19.73 -8.26 -4.08
CA THR A 144 -19.42 -9.67 -4.31
C THR A 144 -19.82 -10.12 -5.71
N ASP A 145 -21.03 -9.76 -6.17
CA ASP A 145 -21.52 -10.06 -7.52
C ASP A 145 -20.64 -9.44 -8.62
N ALA A 146 -20.26 -8.17 -8.46
CA ALA A 146 -19.52 -7.45 -9.48
C ALA A 146 -18.02 -7.77 -9.54
N LEU A 147 -17.40 -8.18 -8.41
CA LEU A 147 -15.95 -8.36 -8.30
C LEU A 147 -15.51 -9.83 -8.22
N GLY A 148 -16.43 -10.73 -7.86
CA GLY A 148 -16.20 -12.14 -7.62
C GLY A 148 -15.75 -12.45 -6.19
N GLU A 149 -15.89 -13.72 -5.80
CA GLU A 149 -15.59 -14.21 -4.43
C GLU A 149 -14.10 -14.18 -4.07
N ASP A 150 -13.21 -14.16 -5.06
CA ASP A 150 -11.76 -14.15 -4.85
C ASP A 150 -11.21 -12.79 -4.39
N VAL A 151 -12.05 -11.75 -4.33
CA VAL A 151 -11.64 -10.40 -3.97
C VAL A 151 -11.79 -10.18 -2.47
N THR A 152 -10.71 -9.72 -1.84
CA THR A 152 -10.73 -9.39 -0.41
C THR A 152 -11.37 -8.03 -0.18
N PHE A 153 -12.59 -8.03 0.38
CA PHE A 153 -13.39 -6.83 0.61
C PHE A 153 -13.67 -6.60 2.10
N PHE A 154 -13.56 -5.34 2.53
CA PHE A 154 -13.96 -4.88 3.87
C PHE A 154 -14.84 -3.63 3.78
N GLU A 155 -15.93 -3.62 4.54
CA GLU A 155 -16.59 -2.36 4.88
C GLU A 155 -15.81 -1.67 6.00
N THR A 156 -15.54 -0.38 5.83
CA THR A 156 -14.67 0.37 6.74
C THR A 156 -15.25 1.72 7.11
N SER A 157 -14.87 2.22 8.29
CA SER A 157 -15.05 3.61 8.65
C SER A 157 -13.72 4.20 9.10
N ALA A 158 -13.14 5.08 8.29
CA ALA A 158 -11.97 5.85 8.73
C ALA A 158 -12.28 6.78 9.92
N LYS A 159 -13.57 7.16 10.09
CA LYS A 159 -14.04 8.04 11.18
C LYS A 159 -14.12 7.30 12.51
N HIS A 160 -14.60 6.06 12.54
CA HIS A 160 -14.75 5.29 13.78
C HIS A 160 -13.66 4.22 13.99
N GLY A 161 -12.93 3.87 12.94
CA GLY A 161 -11.91 2.81 12.96
C GLY A 161 -12.44 1.43 12.58
N ASP A 162 -13.73 1.31 12.28
CA ASP A 162 -14.39 0.04 11.97
C ASP A 162 -13.79 -0.62 10.73
N GLY A 163 -13.61 -1.95 10.78
CA GLY A 163 -13.12 -2.77 9.66
C GLY A 163 -11.65 -2.56 9.27
N LEU A 164 -11.00 -1.49 9.73
CA LEU A 164 -9.65 -1.12 9.31
C LEU A 164 -8.60 -2.16 9.71
N ASP A 165 -8.68 -2.71 10.92
CA ASP A 165 -7.72 -3.73 11.38
C ASP A 165 -7.74 -4.98 10.49
N GLY A 166 -8.93 -5.42 10.07
CA GLY A 166 -9.09 -6.53 9.13
C GLY A 166 -8.47 -6.21 7.77
N ALA A 167 -8.74 -5.02 7.23
CA ALA A 167 -8.17 -4.56 5.97
C ALA A 167 -6.63 -4.48 6.01
N PHE A 168 -6.06 -3.95 7.09
CA PHE A 168 -4.60 -3.85 7.25
C PHE A 168 -3.93 -5.22 7.42
N ARG A 169 -4.55 -6.14 8.16
CA ARG A 169 -4.05 -7.53 8.25
C ARG A 169 -4.09 -8.24 6.90
N ALA A 170 -5.16 -8.06 6.12
CA ALA A 170 -5.23 -8.62 4.78
C ALA A 170 -4.14 -8.04 3.85
N LEU A 171 -3.90 -6.73 3.90
CA LEU A 171 -2.80 -6.11 3.15
C LEU A 171 -1.44 -6.70 3.53
N ALA A 172 -1.19 -6.90 4.82
CA ALA A 172 0.04 -7.54 5.31
C ALA A 172 0.19 -8.97 4.76
N SER A 173 -0.86 -9.77 4.89
CA SER A 173 -0.89 -11.16 4.43
C SER A 173 -0.63 -11.28 2.92
N LEU A 174 -1.24 -10.42 2.09
CA LEU A 174 -0.98 -10.38 0.64
C LEU A 174 0.48 -10.03 0.30
N GLY A 175 1.14 -9.23 1.14
CA GLY A 175 2.55 -8.91 1.02
C GLY A 175 3.51 -9.98 1.52
N GLY A 176 3.02 -11.02 2.20
CA GLY A 176 3.87 -11.93 2.97
C GLY A 176 4.53 -11.25 4.18
N LEU A 177 3.93 -10.16 4.67
CA LEU A 177 4.38 -9.44 5.86
C LEU A 177 3.79 -10.08 7.14
N PRO A 178 4.47 -9.95 8.29
CA PRO A 178 3.93 -10.42 9.56
C PRO A 178 2.62 -9.71 9.92
N ASP A 179 1.70 -10.44 10.57
CA ASP A 179 0.42 -9.89 11.03
C ASP A 179 0.60 -8.71 12.00
N GLU A 180 1.73 -8.67 12.71
CA GLU A 180 2.07 -7.61 13.67
C GLU A 180 2.31 -6.24 13.00
N THR A 181 2.35 -6.20 11.66
CA THR A 181 2.30 -4.94 10.91
C THR A 181 0.95 -4.23 11.01
N SER A 182 -0.13 -4.91 11.44
CA SER A 182 -1.40 -4.24 11.73
C SER A 182 -1.26 -3.25 12.90
N PRO A 183 -1.84 -2.03 12.82
CA PRO A 183 -1.77 -1.00 13.87
C PRO A 183 -2.14 -1.46 15.29
N SER A 184 -3.00 -2.47 15.43
CA SER A 184 -3.41 -3.00 16.74
C SER A 184 -2.37 -3.92 17.40
N ARG A 185 -1.36 -4.38 16.64
CA ARG A 185 -0.43 -5.44 17.06
C ARG A 185 1.01 -4.96 17.26
N HIS A 186 1.28 -3.67 17.12
CA HIS A 186 2.58 -3.08 17.39
C HIS A 186 2.47 -1.78 18.19
N GLN A 187 3.49 -1.50 18.98
CA GLN A 187 3.64 -0.20 19.63
C GLN A 187 4.26 0.82 18.67
N LEU A 188 3.64 1.99 18.52
CA LEU A 188 4.29 3.11 17.84
C LEU A 188 5.34 3.76 18.73
N VAL A 189 6.55 3.92 18.21
CA VAL A 189 7.70 4.54 18.86
C VAL A 189 8.28 5.66 18.01
N SER A 190 9.08 6.53 18.61
CA SER A 190 9.78 7.58 17.86
C SER A 190 10.80 6.98 16.88
N ILE A 191 11.12 7.71 15.80
CA ILE A 191 12.13 7.28 14.84
C ILE A 191 13.51 7.09 15.47
N VAL A 192 13.87 7.92 16.47
CA VAL A 192 15.15 7.82 17.20
C VAL A 192 15.19 6.55 18.05
N THR A 193 14.09 6.20 18.70
CA THR A 193 13.94 4.95 19.46
C THR A 193 14.09 3.75 18.54
N TYR A 194 13.41 3.75 17.39
CA TYR A 194 13.51 2.69 16.38
C TYR A 194 14.96 2.51 15.89
N GLN A 195 15.65 3.60 15.53
CA GLN A 195 17.03 3.55 15.07
C GLN A 195 17.97 2.94 16.12
N SER A 196 17.78 3.31 17.39
CA SER A 196 18.57 2.78 18.51
C SER A 196 18.40 1.26 18.66
N LEU A 197 17.18 0.74 18.46
CA LEU A 197 16.89 -0.70 18.47
C LEU A 197 17.59 -1.43 17.32
N CYS A 198 17.58 -0.86 16.11
CA CYS A 198 18.24 -1.45 14.95
C CYS A 198 19.79 -1.41 15.02
N VAL A 199 20.38 -0.35 15.57
CA VAL A 199 21.84 -0.20 15.68
C VAL A 199 22.42 -1.15 16.74
N GLY A 200 21.71 -1.36 17.86
CA GLY A 200 22.15 -2.24 18.95
C GLY A 200 22.39 -3.71 18.55
N GLN A 201 21.85 -4.16 17.41
CA GLN A 201 22.01 -5.53 16.93
C GLN A 201 23.24 -5.74 16.02
N ARG A 202 23.79 -4.69 15.39
CA ARG A 202 24.98 -4.83 14.52
C ARG A 202 26.30 -5.03 15.26
N GLY A 203 26.34 -4.76 16.57
CA GLY A 203 27.59 -4.76 17.36
C GLY A 203 27.72 -5.88 18.41
N ARG A 204 26.77 -6.81 18.54
CA ARG A 204 26.78 -7.83 19.61
C ARG A 204 26.56 -9.25 19.09
N THR A 205 27.60 -9.84 18.50
CA THR A 205 27.76 -11.30 18.50
C THR A 205 28.03 -11.75 19.93
N GLY A 206 27.00 -12.17 20.67
CA GLY A 206 27.21 -12.94 21.91
C GLY A 206 26.50 -12.50 23.19
N SER A 207 25.57 -11.55 23.18
CA SER A 207 24.73 -11.31 24.38
C SER A 207 23.29 -11.04 23.97
N ARG A 208 22.39 -11.95 24.38
CA ARG A 208 20.93 -11.83 24.22
C ARG A 208 20.48 -10.51 24.85
N ALA A 209 20.38 -9.46 24.04
CA ALA A 209 19.85 -8.19 24.48
C ALA A 209 18.40 -8.41 24.95
N ARG A 210 18.13 -8.16 26.23
CA ARG A 210 16.80 -8.01 26.82
C ARG A 210 16.14 -6.71 26.32
N GLY A 211 16.07 -6.52 25.01
CA GLY A 211 15.38 -5.39 24.36
C GLY A 211 14.07 -5.88 23.76
N LEU A 212 12.97 -5.18 24.05
CA LEU A 212 11.57 -5.48 23.73
C LEU A 212 11.31 -6.72 22.85
N ARG A 213 10.68 -7.75 23.43
CA ARG A 213 10.02 -8.83 22.67
C ARG A 213 8.82 -8.33 21.86
N ALA A 214 8.25 -7.19 22.24
CA ALA A 214 7.02 -6.69 21.66
C ALA A 214 7.28 -6.06 20.28
N PRO A 215 6.46 -6.37 19.26
CA PRO A 215 6.50 -5.71 17.96
C PRO A 215 6.37 -4.19 18.11
N CYS A 216 7.20 -3.44 17.40
CA CYS A 216 7.11 -1.98 17.37
C CYS A 216 7.22 -1.41 15.96
N ALA A 217 6.76 -0.18 15.77
CA ALA A 217 6.85 0.53 14.51
C ALA A 217 7.16 2.01 14.70
N ALA A 218 7.77 2.63 13.69
CA ALA A 218 7.99 4.06 13.61
C ALA A 218 7.61 4.58 12.23
N VAL A 219 7.17 5.84 12.16
CA VAL A 219 6.95 6.54 10.89
C VAL A 219 8.17 7.41 10.62
N ASP A 220 8.77 7.28 9.44
CA ASP A 220 9.89 8.11 9.00
C ASP A 220 9.35 9.50 8.55
N PRO A 221 9.64 10.58 9.28
CA PRO A 221 9.12 11.91 8.97
C PRO A 221 9.79 12.55 7.75
N LEU A 222 10.93 12.03 7.30
CA LEU A 222 11.70 12.57 6.17
C LEU A 222 11.54 11.71 4.91
N ALA A 223 10.64 10.73 4.94
CA ALA A 223 10.36 9.88 3.81
C ALA A 223 9.95 10.71 2.59
N ARG A 224 10.56 10.40 1.43
CA ARG A 224 10.23 11.00 0.14
C ARG A 224 9.93 9.91 -0.86
N ARG A 225 8.94 10.16 -1.73
CA ARG A 225 8.67 9.30 -2.87
C ARG A 225 9.94 9.21 -3.74
N PRO A 226 10.35 7.99 -4.16
CA PRO A 226 11.39 7.84 -5.16
C PRO A 226 11.07 8.62 -6.44
N SER A 227 12.10 9.14 -7.11
CA SER A 227 11.88 9.92 -8.33
C SER A 227 11.27 9.08 -9.45
N PHE A 228 10.57 9.72 -10.37
CA PHE A 228 10.00 9.08 -11.56
C PHE A 228 11.05 8.27 -12.35
N SER A 229 12.27 8.82 -12.52
CA SER A 229 13.38 8.11 -13.16
C SER A 229 13.86 6.88 -12.37
N SER A 230 13.76 6.90 -11.03
CA SER A 230 14.06 5.75 -10.19
C SER A 230 13.05 4.62 -10.43
N ASP A 231 11.77 4.97 -10.43
CA ASP A 231 10.67 4.02 -10.66
C ASP A 231 10.70 3.45 -12.08
N LEU A 232 10.97 4.29 -13.10
CA LEU A 232 11.16 3.81 -14.47
C LEU A 232 12.30 2.80 -14.59
N ARG A 233 13.45 3.06 -13.95
CA ARG A 233 14.58 2.10 -13.95
C ARG A 233 14.18 0.78 -13.29
N MET A 234 13.33 0.80 -12.27
CA MET A 234 12.84 -0.43 -11.63
C MET A 234 12.01 -1.27 -12.61
N VAL A 235 11.10 -0.64 -13.36
CA VAL A 235 10.23 -1.32 -14.32
C VAL A 235 10.95 -1.75 -15.60
N LEU A 236 11.79 -0.89 -16.18
CA LEU A 236 12.47 -1.21 -17.44
C LEU A 236 13.51 -2.31 -17.27
N ARG A 237 14.18 -2.37 -16.11
CA ARG A 237 15.17 -3.44 -15.82
C ARG A 237 14.54 -4.82 -15.65
N SER A 238 13.25 -4.91 -15.29
CA SER A 238 12.54 -6.20 -15.29
C SER A 238 12.16 -6.68 -16.70
N SER A 239 12.24 -5.81 -17.71
CA SER A 239 11.79 -6.09 -19.08
C SER A 239 12.92 -6.23 -20.11
N THR A 240 14.18 -5.94 -19.75
CA THR A 240 15.31 -6.03 -20.70
C THR A 240 15.96 -7.42 -20.67
N GLU A 241 15.55 -8.29 -21.58
CA GLU A 241 16.57 -9.00 -22.37
C GLU A 241 17.29 -7.98 -23.26
N HIS A 242 18.60 -8.16 -23.43
CA HIS A 242 19.48 -7.24 -24.15
C HIS A 242 19.01 -6.96 -25.59
N LYS A 243 18.34 -5.82 -25.83
CA LYS A 243 18.31 -5.22 -27.18
C LYS A 243 19.44 -4.21 -27.29
N LYS A 244 20.40 -4.49 -28.19
CA LYS A 244 21.48 -3.57 -28.56
C LYS A 244 20.86 -2.23 -29.02
N PRO A 245 21.48 -1.09 -28.66
CA PRO A 245 21.01 0.20 -29.15
C PRO A 245 21.20 0.28 -30.67
N GLU A 246 20.11 0.53 -31.40
CA GLU A 246 20.17 0.86 -32.82
C GLU A 246 20.72 2.29 -32.98
N ARG A 247 21.75 2.44 -33.82
CA ARG A 247 22.30 3.74 -34.16
C ARG A 247 21.35 4.44 -35.13
N CYS A 248 20.91 5.65 -34.77
CA CYS A 248 20.26 6.58 -35.68
C CYS A 248 21.27 6.94 -36.79
N GLN A 249 21.02 6.49 -38.02
CA GLN A 249 21.74 6.98 -39.20
C GLN A 249 20.91 8.13 -39.77
N ILE A 250 21.41 9.35 -39.59
CA ILE A 250 20.90 10.51 -40.32
C ILE A 250 21.68 10.52 -41.65
N GLN A 251 20.96 10.38 -42.77
CA GLN A 251 21.46 10.73 -44.11
C GLN A 251 21.14 12.18 -44.39
#